data_AF-A0A399W9L8-F1
#
_entry.id   AF-A0A399W9L8-F1
#
_cell.length_a   1.000
_cell.length_b   1.000
_cell.length_c   1.000
_cell.angle_alpha   90.00
_cell.angle_beta   90.00
_cell.angle_gamma   90.00
#
_symmetry.space_group_name_H-M   'P 1'
#
loop_
_entity.id
_entity.type
_entity.pdbx_description
1 polymer ?
#
loop_
_entity_poly.entity_id
_entity_poly.type
_entity_poly.pdbx_seq_one_letter_code
_entity_poly.pdbx_strand_id
1 'polypeptide(L)'
;MQCHNEQGYLVSDKLFSRIVNDNLEVRTSVAIDPATGAAEEGALYTYEAIPRATVMWFDVVYNRPEYFRVRQNGIDQIIQHGKNTEGEGWKWIQENVEKGLPLMEHMGVGAMNTRGMGRFRILNIGGTVHGNT
;
A
#
# COMPACT_ATOMS: atom_id res chain seq x y z
N MET A 1 -8.58 -15.37 26.87
CA MET A 1 -7.84 -14.55 25.89
C MET A 1 -6.47 -15.17 25.77
N GLN A 2 -6.20 -15.90 24.70
CA GLN A 2 -4.95 -16.65 24.53
C GLN A 2 -3.89 -15.69 24.00
N CYS A 3 -2.85 -15.43 24.80
CA CYS A 3 -1.68 -14.69 24.34
C CYS A 3 -0.94 -15.55 23.33
N HIS A 4 -0.98 -15.20 22.04
CA HIS A 4 -0.06 -15.77 21.07
C HIS A 4 1.34 -15.22 21.37
N ASN A 5 2.30 -16.11 21.60
CA ASN A 5 3.73 -15.74 21.66
C ASN A 5 4.16 -15.27 20.28
N GLU A 6 4.30 -13.96 20.09
CA GLU A 6 4.92 -13.38 18.91
C GLU A 6 6.43 -13.62 19.00
N GLN A 7 6.99 -14.34 18.02
CA GLN A 7 8.43 -14.66 17.96
C GLN A 7 9.05 -13.88 16.81
N GLY A 8 9.93 -12.93 17.13
CA GLY A 8 10.77 -12.24 16.16
C GLY A 8 12.16 -12.88 16.11
N TYR A 9 12.72 -13.02 14.92
CA TYR A 9 14.08 -13.54 14.71
C TYR A 9 14.92 -12.50 13.98
N LEU A 10 16.09 -12.19 14.54
CA LEU A 10 17.08 -11.35 13.87
C LEU A 10 18.08 -12.25 13.13
N VAL A 11 18.27 -12.01 11.85
CA VAL A 11 19.14 -12.79 10.97
C VAL A 11 20.08 -11.85 10.21
N SER A 12 21.14 -12.40 9.61
CA SER A 12 22.01 -11.62 8.71
C SER A 12 21.29 -11.30 7.39
N ASP A 13 21.65 -10.19 6.75
CA ASP A 13 21.05 -9.75 5.47
C ASP A 13 21.12 -10.82 4.36
N LYS A 14 22.21 -11.59 4.34
CA LYS A 14 22.40 -12.71 3.41
C LYS A 14 21.34 -13.81 3.63
N LEU A 15 21.07 -14.14 4.90
CA LEU A 15 20.07 -15.13 5.25
C LEU A 15 18.65 -14.56 5.07
N PHE A 16 18.42 -13.29 5.44
CA PHE A 16 17.15 -12.61 5.27
C PHE A 16 16.67 -12.64 3.83
N SER A 17 17.53 -12.27 2.87
CA SER A 17 17.18 -12.25 1.45
C SER A 17 16.75 -13.63 0.95
N ARG A 18 17.41 -14.69 1.43
CA ARG A 18 17.06 -16.07 1.10
C ARG A 18 15.71 -16.47 1.71
N ILE A 19 15.49 -16.14 2.99
CA ILE A 19 14.22 -16.38 3.67
C ILE A 19 13.07 -15.69 2.93
N VAL A 20 13.22 -14.42 2.54
CA VAL A 20 12.18 -13.69 1.81
C VAL A 20 11.86 -14.36 0.48
N ASN A 21 12.88 -14.64 -0.34
CA ASN A 21 12.69 -15.25 -1.66
C ASN A 21 12.04 -16.64 -1.57
N ASP A 22 12.47 -17.47 -0.62
CA ASP A 22 11.96 -18.83 -0.46
C ASP A 22 10.53 -18.87 0.11
N ASN A 23 10.03 -17.75 0.67
CA ASN A 23 8.70 -17.66 1.26
C ASN A 23 7.70 -16.84 0.44
N LEU A 24 8.07 -16.27 -0.71
CA LEU A 24 7.09 -15.68 -1.62
C LEU A 24 6.11 -16.75 -2.11
N GLU A 25 4.84 -16.38 -2.21
CA GLU A 25 3.82 -17.31 -2.65
C GLU A 25 3.78 -17.35 -4.18
N VAL A 26 4.28 -18.43 -4.78
CA VAL A 26 4.22 -18.64 -6.24
C VAL A 26 2.93 -19.34 -6.60
N ARG A 27 2.06 -18.69 -7.38
CA ARG A 27 0.76 -19.23 -7.83
C ARG A 27 0.68 -19.29 -9.34
N THR A 28 0.18 -20.41 -9.85
CA THR A 28 -0.18 -20.56 -11.27
C THR A 28 -1.68 -20.36 -11.45
N SER A 29 -2.07 -19.59 -12.45
CA SER A 29 -3.46 -19.32 -12.82
C SER A 29 -3.68 -19.60 -14.30
N VAL A 30 -4.90 -19.97 -14.65
CA VAL A 30 -5.33 -20.31 -16.00
C VAL A 30 -6.75 -19.78 -16.24
N ALA A 31 -7.06 -19.37 -17.46
CA ALA A 31 -8.44 -19.16 -17.89
C ALA A 31 -8.98 -20.44 -18.51
N ILE A 32 -10.22 -20.79 -18.17
CA ILE A 32 -10.90 -22.00 -18.66
C ILE A 32 -12.03 -21.57 -19.59
N ASP A 33 -12.06 -22.15 -20.79
CA ASP A 33 -13.18 -21.98 -21.71
C ASP A 33 -14.41 -22.71 -21.13
N PRO A 34 -15.51 -21.99 -20.82
CA PRO A 34 -16.68 -22.60 -20.21
C PRO A 34 -17.42 -23.58 -21.14
N ALA A 35 -17.24 -23.49 -22.46
CA ALA A 35 -17.90 -24.38 -23.41
C ALA A 35 -17.23 -25.75 -23.50
N THR A 36 -15.89 -25.80 -23.40
CA THR A 36 -15.10 -27.02 -23.56
C THR A 36 -14.56 -27.57 -22.24
N GLY A 37 -14.45 -26.73 -21.21
CA GLY A 37 -13.80 -27.07 -19.93
C GLY A 37 -12.28 -27.16 -20.02
N ALA A 38 -11.69 -26.84 -21.18
CA ALA A 38 -10.25 -26.84 -21.40
C ALA A 38 -9.63 -25.47 -21.05
N ALA A 39 -8.31 -25.45 -20.88
CA ALA A 39 -7.58 -24.20 -20.74
C ALA A 39 -7.61 -23.40 -22.05
N GLU A 40 -7.81 -22.08 -21.93
CA GLU A 40 -7.66 -21.18 -23.07
C GLU A 40 -6.19 -21.07 -23.49
N GLU A 41 -5.94 -21.04 -24.80
CA GLU A 41 -4.59 -20.93 -25.35
C GLU A 41 -3.91 -19.63 -24.90
N GLY A 42 -2.68 -19.73 -24.40
CA GLY A 42 -1.91 -18.58 -23.90
C GLY A 42 -2.38 -18.01 -22.56
N ALA A 43 -3.41 -18.57 -21.92
CA ALA A 43 -3.97 -18.05 -20.68
C ALA A 43 -3.38 -18.66 -19.39
N LEU A 44 -2.33 -19.48 -19.50
CA LEU A 44 -1.61 -20.06 -18.36
C LEU A 44 -0.44 -19.16 -17.95
N TYR A 45 -0.45 -18.67 -16.72
CA TYR A 45 0.60 -17.79 -16.20
C TYR A 45 0.89 -18.04 -14.71
N THR A 46 2.10 -17.71 -14.29
CA THR A 46 2.54 -17.78 -12.88
C THR A 46 2.85 -16.37 -12.38
N TYR A 47 2.53 -16.12 -11.12
CA TYR A 47 2.85 -14.87 -10.44
C TYR A 47 3.29 -15.13 -9.00
N GLU A 48 4.08 -14.21 -8.47
CA GLU A 48 4.49 -14.20 -7.07
C GLU A 48 3.61 -13.25 -6.27
N ALA A 49 3.32 -13.61 -5.03
CA ALA A 49 2.57 -12.79 -4.10
C ALA A 49 3.28 -12.69 -2.75
N ILE A 50 3.18 -11.52 -2.14
CA ILE A 50 3.64 -11.30 -0.76
C ILE A 50 2.72 -12.07 0.18
N PRO A 51 3.25 -12.93 1.06
CA PRO A 51 2.45 -13.71 1.99
C PRO A 51 1.58 -12.85 2.91
N ARG A 52 0.50 -13.46 3.39
CA ARG A 52 -0.31 -12.86 4.47
C ARG A 52 0.55 -12.69 5.72
N ALA A 53 0.26 -11.63 6.48
CA ALA A 53 0.96 -11.27 7.72
C ALA A 53 2.40 -10.76 7.54
N THR A 54 2.86 -10.51 6.30
CA THR A 54 4.04 -9.69 6.08
C THR A 54 3.80 -8.27 6.60
N VAL A 55 4.70 -7.80 7.46
CA VAL A 55 4.71 -6.41 7.94
C VAL A 55 5.61 -5.58 7.03
N MET A 56 5.08 -4.48 6.51
CA MET A 56 5.82 -3.50 5.71
C MET A 56 5.78 -2.16 6.42
N TRP A 57 6.76 -1.31 6.14
CA TRP A 57 6.80 0.06 6.62
C TRP A 57 7.13 1.00 5.45
N PHE A 58 6.62 2.23 5.52
CA PHE A 58 6.92 3.29 4.57
C PHE A 58 6.70 4.65 5.24
N ASP A 59 7.42 5.67 4.79
CA ASP A 59 7.26 7.04 5.25
C ASP A 59 6.11 7.75 4.53
N VAL A 60 5.38 8.58 5.27
CA VAL A 60 4.38 9.50 4.73
C VAL A 60 4.84 10.92 5.04
N VAL A 61 5.15 11.69 4.00
CA VAL A 61 5.65 13.07 4.13
C VAL A 61 4.57 14.05 3.68
N TYR A 62 4.13 14.91 4.59
CA TYR A 62 3.18 15.99 4.30
C TYR A 62 3.92 17.25 3.89
N ASN A 63 3.73 17.68 2.65
CA ASN A 63 4.31 18.93 2.17
C ASN A 63 3.25 20.05 2.15
N ARG A 64 3.72 21.27 2.35
CA ARG A 64 2.90 22.48 2.27
C ARG A 64 2.43 22.72 0.83
N PRO A 65 1.11 22.70 0.54
CA PRO A 65 0.60 22.82 -0.82
C PRO A 65 0.95 24.17 -1.48
N GLU A 66 1.18 25.21 -0.67
CA GLU A 66 1.48 26.57 -1.13
C GLU A 66 2.82 26.64 -1.88
N TYR A 67 3.71 25.66 -1.69
CA TYR A 67 4.99 25.58 -2.39
C TYR A 67 4.92 24.87 -3.75
N PHE A 68 3.77 24.27 -4.09
CA PHE A 68 3.60 23.58 -5.38
C PHE A 68 2.81 24.45 -6.36
N ARG A 69 3.36 24.58 -7.56
CA ARG A 69 2.68 25.19 -8.72
C ARG A 69 2.22 24.07 -9.64
N VAL A 70 0.92 23.99 -9.88
CA VAL A 70 0.33 23.04 -10.82
C VAL A 70 -0.12 23.80 -12.04
N ARG A 71 0.32 23.35 -13.22
CA ARG A 71 -0.08 23.95 -14.48
C ARG A 71 -1.46 23.44 -14.86
N GLN A 72 -2.46 24.32 -14.83
CA GLN A 72 -3.83 23.99 -15.20
C GLN A 72 -4.29 24.98 -16.28
N ASN A 73 -4.76 24.45 -17.41
CA ASN A 73 -5.14 25.24 -18.59
C ASN A 73 -4.03 26.18 -19.08
N GLY A 74 -2.77 25.75 -19.00
CA GLY A 74 -1.61 26.52 -19.45
C GLY A 74 -1.12 27.60 -18.48
N ILE A 75 -1.82 27.84 -17.36
CA ILE A 75 -1.49 28.82 -16.32
C ILE A 75 -0.98 28.08 -15.08
N ASP A 76 0.12 28.56 -14.50
CA ASP A 76 0.62 28.06 -13.22
C ASP A 76 -0.27 28.55 -12.08
N GLN A 77 -0.94 27.63 -11.40
CA GLN A 77 -1.79 27.93 -10.26
C GLN A 77 -1.18 27.34 -8.99
N ILE A 78 -1.17 28.13 -7.91
CA ILE A 78 -0.86 27.61 -6.58
C ILE A 78 -2.04 26.73 -6.17
N ILE A 79 -1.72 25.55 -5.63
CA ILE A 79 -2.75 24.64 -5.18
C ILE A 79 -3.49 25.25 -3.99
N GLN A 80 -4.73 25.69 -4.20
CA GLN A 80 -5.63 26.11 -3.12
C GLN A 80 -6.42 24.89 -2.65
N HIS A 81 -6.17 24.41 -1.43
CA HIS A 81 -6.91 23.31 -0.84
C HIS A 81 -7.78 23.77 0.33
N GLY A 82 -8.98 23.19 0.42
CA GLY A 82 -9.96 23.42 1.48
C GLY A 82 -10.85 24.65 1.22
N LYS A 83 -12.07 24.42 0.71
CA LYS A 83 -13.11 25.45 0.81
C LYS A 83 -13.34 25.71 2.31
N ASN A 84 -12.94 26.88 2.79
CA ASN A 84 -13.32 27.47 4.08
C ASN A 84 -12.51 27.12 5.34
N THR A 85 -11.19 26.90 5.27
CA THR A 85 -10.38 26.81 6.51
C THR A 85 -9.31 27.89 6.53
N GLU A 86 -9.51 28.92 7.35
CA GLU A 86 -8.41 29.76 7.83
C GLU A 86 -7.46 28.84 8.64
N GLY A 87 -6.32 28.44 8.07
CA GLY A 87 -5.40 27.50 8.72
C GLY A 87 -4.31 26.92 7.81
N GLU A 88 -3.38 26.16 8.40
CA GLU A 88 -2.22 25.59 7.72
C GLU A 88 -2.61 24.47 6.73
N GLY A 89 -2.41 24.69 5.42
CA GLY A 89 -2.88 23.79 4.35
C GLY A 89 -2.36 22.35 4.41
N TRP A 90 -1.23 22.12 5.09
CA TRP A 90 -0.69 20.77 5.31
C TRP A 90 -1.57 19.91 6.24
N LYS A 91 -2.31 20.52 7.17
CA LYS A 91 -3.18 19.79 8.11
C LYS A 91 -4.38 19.16 7.40
N TRP A 92 -4.96 19.86 6.42
CA TRP A 92 -6.01 19.28 5.59
C TRP A 92 -5.52 18.07 4.81
N ILE A 93 -4.29 18.12 4.27
CA ILE A 93 -3.67 16.98 3.57
C ILE A 93 -3.49 15.82 4.54
N GLN A 94 -2.92 16.07 5.72
CA GLN A 94 -2.73 15.08 6.77
C GLN A 94 -4.04 14.38 7.11
N GLU A 95 -5.10 15.13 7.42
CA GLU A 95 -6.40 14.56 7.80
C GLU A 95 -6.99 13.66 6.70
N ASN A 96 -6.85 14.04 5.43
CA ASN A 96 -7.36 13.25 4.31
C ASN A 96 -6.54 11.98 4.08
N VAL A 97 -5.21 12.06 4.19
CA VAL A 97 -4.33 10.89 4.07
C VAL A 97 -4.60 9.91 5.21
N GLU A 98 -4.69 10.39 6.44
CA GLU A 98 -4.98 9.54 7.61
C GLU A 98 -6.36 8.88 7.54
N LYS A 99 -7.37 9.56 6.98
CA LYS A 99 -8.69 8.96 6.70
C LYS A 99 -8.66 7.97 5.54
N GLY A 100 -7.80 8.21 4.54
CA GLY A 100 -7.70 7.38 3.34
C GLY A 100 -6.91 6.09 3.55
N LEU A 101 -5.83 6.12 4.34
CA LEU A 101 -4.94 4.96 4.56
C LEU A 101 -5.68 3.70 5.07
N PRO A 102 -6.61 3.78 6.05
CA PRO A 102 -7.38 2.62 6.49
C PRO A 102 -8.22 1.97 5.39
N LEU A 103 -8.58 2.71 4.32
CA LEU A 103 -9.35 2.14 3.21
C LEU A 103 -8.57 1.06 2.44
N MET A 104 -7.23 1.00 2.58
CA MET A 104 -6.41 -0.08 2.00
C MET A 104 -6.82 -1.48 2.50
N GLU A 105 -7.42 -1.58 3.68
CA GLU A 105 -7.91 -2.87 4.23
C GLU A 105 -9.08 -3.42 3.39
N HIS A 106 -9.86 -2.55 2.76
CA HIS A 106 -11.07 -2.92 2.00
C HIS A 106 -10.93 -2.71 0.49
N MET A 107 -10.17 -1.71 0.06
CA MET A 107 -9.98 -1.37 -1.35
C MET A 107 -8.81 -2.13 -1.97
N GLY A 108 -7.82 -2.50 -1.15
CA GLY A 108 -6.62 -3.19 -1.59
C GLY A 108 -5.64 -2.28 -2.34
N VAL A 109 -4.39 -2.70 -2.40
CA VAL A 109 -3.29 -2.01 -3.07
C VAL A 109 -2.63 -2.99 -4.03
N GLY A 110 -2.32 -2.53 -5.24
CA GLY A 110 -1.76 -3.37 -6.30
C GLY A 110 -2.83 -4.05 -7.16
N ALA A 111 -2.45 -5.16 -7.80
CA ALA A 111 -3.29 -5.90 -8.73
C ALA A 111 -4.09 -7.03 -8.03
N MET A 112 -5.01 -7.65 -8.77
CA MET A 112 -5.80 -8.81 -8.32
C MET A 112 -6.69 -8.58 -7.08
N ASN A 113 -7.10 -7.33 -6.83
CA ASN A 113 -8.00 -6.99 -5.71
C ASN A 113 -9.36 -7.72 -5.77
N THR A 114 -9.88 -8.00 -6.98
CA THR A 114 -11.10 -8.78 -7.21
C THR A 114 -10.95 -10.26 -6.81
N ARG A 115 -9.72 -10.73 -6.63
CA ARG A 115 -9.38 -12.08 -6.16
C ARG A 115 -8.87 -12.08 -4.70
N GLY A 116 -9.12 -10.99 -3.97
CA GLY A 116 -8.83 -10.87 -2.55
C GLY A 116 -7.37 -10.52 -2.19
N MET A 117 -6.57 -10.10 -3.17
CA MET A 117 -5.18 -9.69 -2.95
C MET A 117 -5.07 -8.24 -2.49
N GLY A 118 -3.90 -7.88 -1.95
CA GLY A 118 -3.51 -6.49 -1.71
C GLY A 118 -4.13 -5.82 -0.49
N ARG A 119 -4.82 -6.54 0.40
CA ARG A 119 -5.42 -5.94 1.61
C ARG A 119 -4.35 -5.67 2.65
N PHE A 120 -4.23 -4.42 3.09
CA PHE A 120 -3.30 -4.00 4.14
C PHE A 120 -4.05 -3.44 5.33
N ARG A 121 -3.67 -3.86 6.54
CA ARG A 121 -4.08 -3.18 7.78
C ARG A 121 -3.00 -2.20 8.16
N ILE A 122 -3.40 -0.98 8.48
CA ILE A 122 -2.48 0.03 8.97
C ILE A 122 -2.35 -0.11 10.49
N LEU A 123 -1.12 -0.27 10.98
CA LEU A 123 -0.85 -0.55 12.40
C LEU A 123 -0.56 0.73 13.21
N ASN A 124 0.26 1.65 12.67
CA ASN A 124 0.73 2.85 13.39
C ASN A 124 0.67 4.10 12.50
N ILE A 125 -0.52 4.67 12.29
CA ILE A 125 -0.64 6.01 11.68
C ILE A 125 -0.17 7.05 12.70
N GLY A 126 0.78 7.91 12.29
CA GLY A 126 1.29 9.01 13.13
C GLY A 126 2.47 8.65 14.04
N GLY A 127 3.34 7.72 13.64
CA GLY A 127 4.57 7.36 14.37
C GLY A 127 5.47 8.55 14.75
N THR A 128 6.47 8.29 15.61
CA THR A 128 7.32 9.25 16.32
C THR A 128 7.69 10.48 15.48
N VAL A 129 7.34 11.68 15.95
CA VAL A 129 7.67 12.96 15.30
C VAL A 129 9.19 13.15 15.33
N HIS A 130 9.87 12.73 14.27
CA HIS A 130 11.29 13.04 14.05
C HIS A 130 11.40 14.22 13.09
N GLY A 131 11.14 15.41 13.62
CA GLY A 131 11.45 16.67 12.97
C GLY A 131 12.06 17.62 13.99
N ASN A 132 13.03 18.43 13.57
CA ASN A 132 13.44 19.60 14.35
C ASN A 132 12.24 20.55 14.41
N THR A 133 11.50 20.53 15.51
CA THR A 133 10.66 21.66 15.93
C THR A 133 11.53 22.84 16.32
#